data_AF-A0A9E3I0Y0-F1
#
_entry.id   AF-A0A9E3I0Y0-F1
#
_cell.length_a   1.000
_cell.length_b   1.000
_cell.length_c   1.000
_cell.angle_alpha   90.00
_cell.angle_beta   90.00
_cell.angle_gamma   90.00
#
_symmetry.space_group_name_H-M   'P 1'
#
loop_
_entity.id
_entity.type
_entity.pdbx_description
1 polymer ?
#
loop_
_entity_poly.entity_id
_entity_poly.type
_entity_poly.pdbx_seq_one_letter_code
_entity_poly.pdbx_strand_id
1 'polypeptide(L)' 'MCSSLPRLKPDNCHNICTNERYPSGGYLDTTKIPKDGWDNDFIYELYPESGKPFVIISFGADGQEGSEGYDTDLLSTDP' A
#
# COMPACT_ATOMS: atom_id res chain seq x y z
N MET A 1 -26.41 20.50 38.97
CA MET A 1 -26.97 19.47 38.07
C MET A 1 -26.02 19.32 36.90
N CYS A 2 -25.15 18.30 36.94
CA CYS A 2 -24.25 17.97 35.83
C CYS A 2 -24.67 16.58 35.37
N SER A 3 -25.32 16.53 34.22
CA SER A 3 -26.01 15.36 33.70
C SER A 3 -24.99 14.31 33.23
N SER A 4 -24.96 13.20 33.95
CA SER A 4 -24.69 11.83 33.48
C SER A 4 -24.01 11.69 32.12
N LEU A 5 -22.68 11.84 32.07
CA LEU A 5 -21.89 11.29 30.95
C LEU A 5 -21.85 9.76 31.09
N PRO A 6 -22.17 8.98 30.05
CA PRO A 6 -22.02 7.54 30.12
C PRO A 6 -20.53 7.23 30.23
N ARG A 7 -20.19 6.53 31.31
CA ARG A 7 -18.87 5.97 31.60
C ARG A 7 -18.44 5.11 30.40
N LEU A 8 -17.64 5.68 29.50
CA LEU A 8 -16.97 4.94 28.44
C LEU A 8 -16.17 3.84 29.13
N LYS A 9 -16.57 2.59 28.88
CA LYS A 9 -15.90 1.44 29.47
C LYS A 9 -14.47 1.35 28.89
N PRO A 10 -13.48 0.88 29.67
CA PRO A 10 -12.07 0.85 29.27
C PRO A 10 -11.73 -0.17 28.15
N ASP A 11 -12.74 -0.85 27.60
CA ASP A 11 -12.64 -1.84 26.52
C ASP A 11 -12.65 -1.23 25.11
N ASN A 12 -12.81 0.09 24.98
CA ASN A 12 -13.01 0.75 23.68
C ASN A 12 -11.72 1.19 22.95
N CYS A 13 -10.58 0.55 23.24
CA CYS A 13 -9.41 0.63 22.37
C CYS A 13 -9.52 -0.34 21.17
N HIS A 14 -10.63 -1.07 21.04
CA HIS A 14 -10.80 -2.06 19.98
C HIS A 14 -11.31 -1.46 18.65
N ASN A 15 -11.90 -0.28 18.66
CA ASN A 15 -12.75 0.22 17.57
C ASN A 15 -12.36 1.60 17.04
N ILE A 16 -11.22 2.14 17.48
CA ILE A 16 -10.49 3.18 16.73
C ILE A 16 -9.43 2.52 15.80
N CYS A 17 -9.07 1.25 16.06
CA CYS A 17 -8.06 0.50 15.31
C CYS A 17 -8.64 -0.55 14.35
N THR A 18 -9.92 -0.92 14.47
CA THR A 18 -10.58 -1.84 13.54
C THR A 18 -11.48 -1.05 12.61
N ASN A 19 -10.91 -0.52 11.53
CA ASN A 19 -11.71 -0.36 10.33
C ASN A 19 -12.24 -1.76 10.00
N GLU A 20 -13.53 -2.04 10.16
CA GLU A 20 -14.13 -3.36 9.89
C GLU A 20 -13.89 -3.84 8.44
N ARG A 21 -13.40 -2.94 7.58
CA ARG A 21 -12.98 -3.18 6.19
C ARG A 21 -11.52 -3.60 6.03
N TYR A 22 -10.66 -3.40 7.03
CA TYR A 22 -9.24 -3.75 6.95
C TYR A 22 -9.01 -5.10 7.62
N PRO A 23 -8.59 -6.14 6.88
CA PRO A 23 -8.34 -7.46 7.47
C PRO A 23 -7.22 -7.39 8.52
N SER A 24 -7.36 -8.13 9.62
CA SER A 24 -6.35 -8.16 10.71
C SER A 24 -4.98 -8.69 10.25
N GLY A 25 -4.96 -9.49 9.18
CA GLY A 25 -3.74 -9.96 8.52
C GLY A 25 -3.16 -9.02 7.47
N GLY A 26 -3.80 -7.87 7.19
CA GLY A 26 -3.44 -6.99 6.08
C GLY A 26 -3.76 -7.58 4.72
N TYR A 27 -3.25 -6.94 3.67
CA TYR A 27 -3.44 -7.35 2.26
C TYR A 27 -2.24 -8.12 1.68
N LEU A 28 -1.15 -8.22 2.43
CA LEU A 28 0.05 -8.96 2.05
C LEU A 28 0.19 -10.18 2.95
N ASP A 29 0.41 -11.35 2.35
CA ASP A 29 0.65 -12.59 3.09
C ASP A 29 1.94 -12.54 3.91
N THR A 30 2.87 -11.66 3.52
CA THR A 30 4.16 -11.48 4.19
C THR A 30 4.23 -10.13 4.91
N THR A 31 4.82 -10.13 6.11
CA THR A 31 5.16 -8.89 6.85
C THR A 31 6.25 -8.07 6.17
N LYS A 32 6.97 -8.68 5.24
CA LYS A 32 8.01 -8.04 4.42
C LYS A 32 7.41 -7.64 3.08
N ILE A 33 7.70 -6.42 2.67
CA ILE A 33 7.36 -5.92 1.34
C ILE A 33 8.19 -6.74 0.33
N PRO A 34 7.55 -7.37 -0.66
CA PRO A 34 8.29 -8.06 -1.72
C PRO A 34 9.10 -7.03 -2.51
N LYS A 35 10.31 -7.42 -2.87
CA LYS A 35 11.15 -6.66 -3.80
C LYS A 35 10.94 -7.17 -5.22
N ASP A 36 11.33 -6.37 -6.19
CA ASP A 36 11.30 -6.80 -7.58
C ASP A 36 12.40 -7.82 -7.92
N GLY A 37 12.49 -8.24 -9.18
CA GLY A 37 13.48 -9.22 -9.65
C GLY A 37 14.93 -8.77 -9.51
N TRP A 38 15.18 -7.49 -9.20
CA TRP A 38 16.48 -6.86 -9.07
C TRP A 38 16.79 -6.38 -7.65
N ASP A 39 16.01 -6.84 -6.66
CA ASP A 39 16.15 -6.48 -5.24
C ASP A 39 15.85 -4.99 -4.94
N ASN A 40 15.13 -4.31 -5.84
CA ASN A 40 14.65 -2.94 -5.67
C ASN A 40 13.24 -2.91 -5.07
N ASP A 41 12.90 -1.79 -4.43
CA ASP A 41 11.59 -1.58 -3.83
C ASP A 41 10.57 -1.16 -4.92
N PHE A 42 9.36 -1.71 -4.85
CA PHE A 42 8.27 -1.28 -5.74
C PHE A 42 7.78 0.11 -5.39
N ILE A 43 7.49 0.90 -6.42
CA ILE A 43 6.87 2.21 -6.27
C ILE A 43 5.37 2.07 -6.45
N TYR A 44 4.64 2.69 -5.53
CA TYR A 44 3.18 2.72 -5.55
C TYR A 44 2.72 4.15 -5.78
N GLU A 45 1.99 4.36 -6.87
CA GLU A 45 1.44 5.66 -7.23
C GLU A 45 -0.09 5.58 -7.33
N LEU A 46 -0.76 6.55 -6.69
CA LEU A 46 -2.20 6.71 -6.70
C LEU A 46 -2.61 7.63 -7.84
N TYR A 47 -3.67 7.26 -8.57
CA TYR A 47 -4.19 8.02 -9.71
C TYR A 47 -3.18 8.26 -10.85
N PRO A 48 -2.59 7.19 -11.43
CA PRO A 48 -1.78 7.31 -12.63
C PRO A 48 -2.56 7.90 -13.82
N GLU A 49 -1.82 8.48 -14.77
CA GLU A 49 -2.38 9.02 -16.03
C GLU A 49 -3.11 7.96 -16.87
N SER A 50 -2.83 6.67 -16.64
CA SER A 50 -3.53 5.54 -17.26
C SER A 50 -5.00 5.39 -16.85
N GLY A 51 -5.48 6.19 -15.87
CA GLY A 51 -6.87 6.18 -15.41
C GLY A 51 -7.21 5.01 -14.47
N LYS A 52 -6.22 4.21 -14.08
CA LYS A 52 -6.38 3.17 -13.04
C LYS A 52 -6.36 3.80 -11.64
N PRO A 53 -6.93 3.14 -10.61
CA PRO A 53 -6.91 3.68 -9.25
C PRO A 53 -5.49 3.77 -8.65
N PHE A 54 -4.61 2.87 -9.08
CA PHE A 54 -3.20 2.84 -8.67
C PHE A 54 -2.36 2.19 -9.76
N VAL A 55 -1.05 2.45 -9.73
CA VAL A 55 -0.04 1.73 -10.49
C VAL A 55 1.06 1.25 -9.55
N ILE A 56 1.62 0.08 -9.88
CA ILE A 56 2.82 -0.46 -9.25
C ILE A 56 3.91 -0.40 -10.31
N ILE A 57 5.04 0.22 -9.99
CA ILE A 57 6.16 0.49 -10.89
C ILE A 57 7.42 -0.21 -10.34
N SER A 58 8.18 -0.84 -11.23
CA SER A 58 9.53 -1.34 -10.96
C SER A 58 10.47 -0.73 -12.01
N PHE A 59 11.49 -0.01 -11.55
CA PHE A 59 12.48 0.68 -12.39
C PHE A 59 13.55 -0.27 -12.99
N GLY A 60 13.24 -1.54 -13.19
CA GLY A 60 14.19 -2.48 -13.79
C GLY A 60 15.48 -2.69 -12.97
N ALA A 61 16.56 -2.99 -13.67
CA ALA A 61 17.85 -3.38 -13.06
C ALA A 61 18.66 -2.20 -12.51
N ASP A 62 18.49 -0.99 -13.05
CA ASP A 62 19.25 0.20 -12.67
C ASP A 62 18.62 1.00 -11.53
N GLY A 63 17.33 0.74 -11.25
CA GLY A 63 16.58 1.40 -10.18
C GLY A 63 16.31 2.88 -10.44
N GLN A 64 16.39 3.33 -11.70
CA GLN A 64 16.19 4.73 -12.08
C GLN A 64 15.06 4.90 -13.09
N GLU A 65 14.45 6.08 -13.08
CA GLU A 65 13.43 6.45 -14.07
C GLU A 65 14.11 6.67 -15.44
N GLY A 66 13.99 5.68 -16.33
CA GLY A 66 14.62 5.70 -17.64
C GLY A 66 14.47 4.37 -18.36
N SER A 67 14.06 4.39 -19.63
CA SER A 67 13.77 3.17 -20.39
C SER A 67 14.80 2.92 -21.49
N GLU A 68 15.81 2.09 -21.22
CA GLU A 68 16.61 1.47 -22.29
C GLU A 68 16.89 -0.02 -22.00
N GLY A 69 16.41 -0.91 -22.88
CA GLY A 69 16.80 -2.31 -22.87
C GLY A 69 16.40 -3.07 -21.59
N TYR A 70 17.38 -3.63 -20.88
CA TYR A 70 17.14 -4.40 -19.64
C TYR A 70 16.74 -3.52 -18.46
N ASP A 71 16.90 -2.21 -18.59
CA ASP A 71 16.55 -1.20 -17.59
C ASP A 71 15.14 -0.64 -17.85
N THR A 72 14.32 -1.31 -18.67
CA THR A 72 12.96 -0.82 -18.98
C THR A 72 12.06 -0.90 -17.74
N ASP A 73 11.39 0.22 -17.44
CA ASP A 73 10.36 0.32 -16.40
C ASP A 73 9.22 -0.67 -16.63
N LEU A 74 8.88 -1.43 -15.59
CA LEU A 74 7.75 -2.35 -15.59
C LEU A 74 6.58 -1.73 -14.83
N LEU A 75 5.51 -1.45 -15.56
CA LEU A 75 4.27 -0.90 -15.02
C LEU A 75 3.20 -2.00 -14.94
N SER A 76 2.54 -2.15 -13.79
CA SER A 76 1.37 -3.03 -13.68
C SER A 76 0.19 -2.59 -14.57
N THR A 77 0.26 -1.40 -15.15
CA THR A 77 -0.75 -0.87 -16.08
C THR A 77 -0.44 -1.11 -17.54
N ASP A 78 0.77 -1.55 -17.89
CA ASP A 78 1.18 -1.84 -19.27
C ASP A 78 0.29 -2.99 -19.82
N PRO A 79 -0.23 -2.90 -21.06
CA PRO A 79 -1.10 -3.91 -21.65
C PRO A 79 -0.45 -5.28 -21.93
#